data_AF-A0AAD9FC05-F1
#
_entry.id   AF-A0AAD9FC05-F1
#
_cell.length_a   1.000
_cell.length_b   1.000
_cell.length_c   1.000
_cell.angle_alpha   90.00
_cell.angle_beta   90.00
_cell.angle_gamma   90.00
#
_symmetry.space_group_name_H-M   'P 1'
#
loop_
_entity.id
_entity.type
_entity.pdbx_description
1 polymer ?
#
loop_
_entity_poly.entity_id
_entity_poly.type
_entity_poly.pdbx_seq_one_letter_code
_entity_poly.pdbx_strand_id
1 'polypeptide(L)'
;MPLSLRKRIAAKESNRDEISDDPDGDQIRLLPDFTQAVSKQRAAFTEVRGLLRNCEGVRYGLKYPAILMITTSGGHEASFSDPKLAKEFVLNKWCARLHNGHVLETRITTDQAEAVAFSTLLARRLILFSWKKAAPPSHKRWVEEVMSHLKLEQLKHTTRGSIAKYYKVWQPFLSYFENEFSNIKIT
;
A
#
# COMPACT_ATOMS: atom_id res chain seq x y z
N MET A 1 -20.81 28.05 -5.81
CA MET A 1 -20.72 26.95 -6.80
C MET A 1 -19.27 26.83 -7.29
N PRO A 2 -18.39 26.01 -6.67
CA PRO A 2 -16.99 25.97 -7.09
C PRO A 2 -16.73 24.78 -8.02
N LEU A 3 -16.50 25.09 -9.30
CA LEU A 3 -15.95 24.19 -10.33
C LEU A 3 -14.45 23.88 -10.09
N SER A 4 -14.05 23.55 -8.85
CA SER A 4 -12.63 23.42 -8.46
C SER A 4 -12.12 21.97 -8.34
N LEU A 5 -12.95 20.95 -8.59
CA LEU A 5 -12.55 19.55 -8.37
C LEU A 5 -12.42 18.69 -9.63
N ARG A 6 -12.94 19.12 -10.80
CA ARG A 6 -12.80 18.34 -12.05
C ARG A 6 -11.46 18.53 -12.77
N LYS A 7 -10.74 19.64 -12.54
CA LYS A 7 -9.43 19.90 -13.15
C LYS A 7 -8.25 19.13 -12.52
N ARG A 8 -8.45 18.46 -11.37
CA ARG A 8 -7.40 17.67 -10.71
C ARG A 8 -7.27 16.24 -11.23
N ILE A 9 -8.28 15.71 -11.91
CA ILE A 9 -8.25 14.36 -12.49
C ILE A 9 -7.63 14.42 -13.91
N ALA A 10 -7.89 15.48 -14.68
CA ALA A 10 -7.38 15.63 -16.05
C ALA A 10 -5.86 15.84 -16.16
N ALA A 11 -5.19 16.34 -15.12
CA ALA A 11 -3.73 16.55 -15.15
C ALA A 11 -2.92 15.30 -14.76
N LYS A 12 -3.58 14.19 -14.38
CA LYS A 12 -2.91 13.00 -13.85
C LYS A 12 -2.68 11.89 -14.89
N GLU A 13 -3.06 12.13 -16.13
CA GLU A 13 -3.04 11.13 -17.20
C GLU A 13 -2.43 11.60 -18.53
N SER A 14 -1.75 12.75 -18.55
CA SER A 14 -1.13 13.33 -19.76
C SER A 14 0.27 12.78 -20.09
N ASN A 15 0.57 11.53 -19.74
CA ASN A 15 1.83 10.89 -20.14
C ASN A 15 1.72 9.35 -20.15
N ARG A 16 0.58 8.85 -20.64
CA ARG A 16 0.59 7.55 -21.34
C ARG A 16 0.83 7.91 -22.79
N ASP A 17 1.84 7.28 -23.39
CA ASP A 17 2.06 7.30 -24.82
C ASP A 17 0.69 7.09 -25.51
N GLU A 18 0.14 8.13 -26.14
CA GLU A 18 -1.13 8.04 -26.86
C GLU A 18 -0.88 7.17 -28.09
N ILE A 19 -1.29 5.91 -27.99
CA ILE A 19 -1.30 4.95 -29.09
C ILE A 19 -2.50 5.35 -29.96
N SER A 20 -2.20 5.93 -31.12
CA SER A 20 -3.18 6.07 -32.20
C SER A 20 -2.92 4.91 -33.15
N ASP A 21 -3.88 3.99 -33.27
CA ASP A 21 -3.79 2.87 -34.20
C ASP A 21 -4.23 3.36 -35.58
N ASP A 22 -3.29 3.46 -36.52
CA ASP A 22 -3.61 3.51 -37.94
C ASP A 22 -4.07 2.12 -38.42
N PRO A 23 -5.03 2.02 -39.36
CA PRO A 23 -5.60 0.75 -39.81
C PRO A 23 -4.59 -0.20 -40.49
N ASP A 24 -3.36 0.24 -40.76
CA ASP A 24 -2.28 -0.53 -41.39
C ASP A 24 -1.28 -1.11 -40.36
N GLY A 25 -1.47 -0.84 -39.06
CA GLY A 25 -0.71 -1.46 -37.97
C GLY A 25 0.64 -0.79 -37.64
N ASP A 26 0.97 0.33 -38.27
CA ASP A 26 2.18 1.11 -37.93
C ASP A 26 1.94 2.01 -36.71
N GLN A 27 2.77 1.83 -35.67
CA GLN A 27 2.66 2.57 -34.43
C GLN A 27 3.24 3.98 -34.56
N ILE A 28 2.37 5.01 -34.64
CA ILE A 28 2.81 6.41 -34.56
C ILE A 28 3.27 6.73 -33.14
N ARG A 29 4.55 7.11 -33.00
CA ARG A 29 5.14 7.59 -31.75
C ARG A 29 5.13 9.11 -31.74
N LEU A 30 4.19 9.71 -31.01
CA LEU A 30 4.20 11.14 -30.74
C LEU A 30 5.31 11.45 -29.71
N LEU A 31 6.41 12.01 -30.20
CA LEU A 31 7.54 12.42 -29.39
C LEU A 31 7.36 13.90 -28.99
N PRO A 32 7.48 14.25 -27.70
CA PRO A 32 7.52 15.64 -27.31
C PRO A 32 8.72 16.36 -27.92
N ASP A 33 8.57 17.65 -28.23
CA ASP A 33 9.61 18.50 -28.78
C ASP A 33 10.70 18.82 -27.74
N PHE A 34 11.54 17.82 -27.43
CA PHE A 34 12.71 17.98 -26.58
C PHE A 34 13.94 18.32 -27.41
N THR A 35 14.80 19.19 -26.89
CA THR A 35 16.14 19.39 -27.45
C THR A 35 16.93 18.07 -27.35
N GLN A 36 17.88 17.85 -28.26
CA GLN A 36 18.70 16.64 -28.28
C GLN A 36 19.41 16.38 -26.94
N ALA A 37 19.83 17.45 -26.25
CA ALA A 37 20.45 17.38 -24.93
C ALA A 37 19.50 16.81 -23.87
N VAL A 38 18.26 17.32 -23.81
CA VAL A 38 17.23 16.83 -22.87
C VAL A 38 16.84 15.39 -23.18
N SER A 39 16.72 15.04 -24.46
CA SER A 39 16.44 13.65 -24.88
C SER A 39 17.52 12.67 -24.42
N LYS A 40 18.82 13.01 -24.62
CA LYS A 40 19.96 12.21 -24.14
C LYS A 40 19.96 12.07 -22.62
N GLN A 41 19.69 13.14 -21.87
CA GLN A 41 19.60 13.09 -20.42
C GLN A 41 18.46 12.19 -19.94
N ARG A 42 17.29 12.26 -20.57
CA ARG A 42 16.16 11.37 -20.25
C ARG A 42 16.47 9.90 -20.55
N ALA A 43 17.16 9.64 -21.67
CA ALA A 43 17.60 8.31 -22.03
C ALA A 43 18.59 7.71 -21.01
N ALA A 44 19.41 8.54 -20.36
CA ALA A 44 20.33 8.08 -19.32
C ALA A 44 19.62 7.49 -18.08
N PHE A 45 18.34 7.83 -17.85
CA PHE A 45 17.53 7.23 -16.77
C PHE A 45 16.89 5.88 -17.16
N THR A 46 17.07 5.38 -18.38
CA THR A 46 16.45 4.12 -18.84
C THR A 46 16.87 2.92 -17.99
N GLU A 47 18.15 2.85 -17.62
CA GLU A 47 18.69 1.78 -16.78
C GLU A 47 18.02 1.78 -15.39
N VAL A 48 17.93 2.96 -14.76
CA VAL A 48 17.30 3.13 -13.44
C VAL A 48 15.81 2.79 -13.51
N ARG A 49 15.11 3.19 -14.57
CA ARG A 49 13.70 2.83 -14.80
C ARG A 49 13.52 1.31 -14.96
N GLY A 50 14.45 0.63 -15.63
CA GLY A 50 14.46 -0.82 -15.74
C GLY A 50 14.53 -1.50 -14.38
N LEU A 51 15.44 -1.05 -13.51
CA LEU A 51 15.53 -1.53 -12.13
C LEU A 51 14.22 -1.31 -11.36
N LEU A 52 13.62 -0.12 -11.49
CA LEU A 52 12.37 0.24 -10.81
C LEU A 52 11.14 -0.53 -11.32
N ARG A 53 11.14 -1.06 -12.55
CA ARG A 53 10.03 -1.88 -13.08
C ARG A 53 9.93 -3.23 -12.40
N ASN A 54 11.05 -3.80 -11.97
CA ASN A 54 11.09 -5.07 -11.26
C ASN A 54 10.70 -4.93 -9.79
N CYS A 55 10.41 -3.70 -9.34
CA CYS A 55 10.10 -3.38 -7.95
C CYS A 55 8.59 -3.25 -7.72
N GLU A 56 8.03 -4.12 -6.88
CA GLU A 56 6.61 -4.06 -6.53
C GLU A 56 6.33 -2.95 -5.50
N GLY A 57 5.36 -2.07 -5.82
CA GLY A 57 4.89 -1.00 -4.94
C GLY A 57 5.65 0.33 -5.04
N VAL A 58 6.60 0.46 -5.96
CA VAL A 58 7.30 1.73 -6.25
C VAL A 58 6.65 2.41 -7.45
N ARG A 59 6.28 3.68 -7.31
CA ARG A 59 5.84 4.51 -8.43
C ARG A 59 6.99 5.42 -8.84
N TYR A 60 7.18 5.61 -10.12
CA TYR A 60 8.20 6.54 -10.62
C TYR A 60 7.68 7.33 -11.82
N GLY A 61 8.25 8.51 -12.02
CA GLY A 61 7.94 9.39 -13.13
C GLY A 61 9.14 10.25 -13.50
N LEU A 62 9.21 10.67 -14.76
CA LEU A 62 10.27 11.53 -15.26
C LEU A 62 9.69 12.90 -15.59
N LYS A 63 9.92 13.87 -14.70
CA LYS A 63 9.45 15.26 -14.85
C LYS A 63 10.35 16.02 -15.84
N TYR A 64 9.77 17.04 -16.47
CA TYR A 64 10.53 18.00 -17.26
C TYR A 64 11.48 18.81 -16.38
N PRO A 65 12.72 19.10 -16.84
CA PRO A 65 13.35 18.69 -18.10
C PRO A 65 13.88 17.25 -18.11
N ALA A 66 14.50 16.77 -17.02
CA ALA A 66 14.97 15.39 -16.87
C ALA A 66 15.13 15.01 -15.38
N ILE A 67 14.06 15.14 -14.60
CA ILE A 67 14.10 14.88 -13.14
C ILE A 67 13.37 13.56 -12.85
N LEU A 68 14.12 12.55 -12.40
CA LEU A 68 13.53 11.28 -11.99
C LEU A 68 12.94 11.42 -10.59
N MET A 69 11.63 11.25 -10.50
CA MET A 69 10.89 11.21 -9.25
C MET A 69 10.53 9.77 -8.92
N ILE A 70 10.90 9.33 -7.71
CA ILE A 70 10.61 7.99 -7.19
C ILE A 70 9.78 8.16 -5.93
N THR A 71 8.58 7.57 -5.93
CA THR A 71 7.70 7.48 -4.78
C THR A 71 7.74 6.06 -4.25
N THR A 72 8.29 5.90 -3.05
CA THR A 72 8.34 4.60 -2.36
C THR A 72 6.94 4.26 -1.82
N SER A 73 6.65 2.98 -1.60
CA SER A 73 5.39 2.52 -0.99
C SER A 73 5.09 3.20 0.36
N GLY A 74 6.13 3.57 1.12
CA GLY A 74 6.01 4.32 2.38
C GLY A 74 5.74 5.82 2.23
N GLY A 75 5.36 6.30 1.04
CA GLY A 75 5.04 7.71 0.78
C GLY A 75 6.24 8.65 0.67
N HIS A 76 7.47 8.14 0.83
CA HIS A 76 8.67 8.94 0.65
C HIS A 76 8.93 9.21 -0.83
N GLU A 77 8.94 10.49 -1.20
CA GLU A 77 9.28 10.96 -2.54
C GLU A 77 10.75 11.39 -2.58
N ALA A 78 11.48 10.94 -3.59
CA ALA A 78 12.85 11.36 -3.85
C ALA A 78 12.95 11.82 -5.31
N SER A 79 13.63 12.95 -5.52
CA SER A 79 13.80 13.55 -6.85
C SER A 79 15.28 13.65 -7.17
N PHE A 80 15.66 13.21 -8.37
CA PHE A 80 17.05 13.15 -8.81
C PHE A 80 17.19 13.79 -10.19
N SER A 81 18.14 14.72 -10.31
CA SER A 81 18.55 15.28 -11.60
C SER A 81 19.66 14.46 -12.26
N ASP A 82 20.49 13.79 -11.45
CA ASP A 82 21.63 13.01 -11.95
C ASP A 82 21.32 11.50 -12.00
N PRO A 83 21.53 10.85 -13.16
CA PRO A 83 21.29 9.42 -13.32
C PRO A 83 22.14 8.54 -12.39
N LYS A 84 23.39 8.93 -12.14
CA LYS A 84 24.32 8.18 -11.29
C LYS A 84 23.86 8.16 -9.84
N LEU A 85 23.50 9.33 -9.29
CA LEU A 85 22.97 9.45 -7.94
C LEU A 85 21.65 8.69 -7.79
N ALA A 86 20.78 8.73 -8.80
CA ALA A 86 19.54 7.95 -8.80
C ALA A 86 19.81 6.44 -8.76
N LYS A 87 20.78 5.96 -9.56
CA LYS A 87 21.17 4.54 -9.58
C LYS A 87 21.74 4.10 -8.24
N GLU A 88 22.67 4.87 -7.67
CA GLU A 88 23.23 4.61 -6.35
C GLU A 88 22.17 4.64 -5.27
N PHE A 89 21.20 5.57 -5.33
CA PHE A 89 20.11 5.62 -4.37
C PHE A 89 19.23 4.36 -4.42
N VAL A 90 18.88 3.91 -5.63
CA VAL A 90 18.13 2.67 -5.83
C VAL A 90 18.94 1.49 -5.30
N LEU A 91 20.20 1.35 -5.68
CA LEU A 91 21.06 0.26 -5.22
C LEU A 91 21.26 0.29 -3.69
N ASN A 92 21.58 1.43 -3.09
CA ASN A 92 21.86 1.54 -1.66
C ASN A 92 20.61 1.32 -0.80
N LYS A 93 19.47 1.93 -1.13
CA LYS A 93 18.23 1.68 -0.39
C LYS A 93 17.71 0.25 -0.58
N TRP A 94 18.02 -0.40 -1.69
CA TRP A 94 17.60 -1.78 -1.95
C TRP A 94 18.56 -2.84 -1.38
N CYS A 95 19.88 -2.65 -1.49
CA CYS A 95 20.87 -3.54 -0.88
C CYS A 95 20.85 -3.45 0.65
N ALA A 96 20.64 -2.26 1.23
CA ALA A 96 20.45 -2.12 2.68
C ALA A 96 19.21 -2.87 3.18
N ARG A 97 18.18 -3.01 2.33
CA ARG A 97 16.95 -3.75 2.64
C ARG A 97 17.10 -5.27 2.49
N LEU A 98 18.10 -5.75 1.74
CA LEU A 98 18.41 -7.17 1.62
C LEU A 98 19.36 -7.68 2.73
N HIS A 99 20.25 -6.83 3.25
CA HIS A 99 21.21 -7.24 4.29
C HIS A 99 20.72 -7.07 5.73
N ASN A 100 19.77 -6.17 5.99
CA ASN A 100 19.18 -6.03 7.32
C ASN A 100 17.76 -6.61 7.32
N GLY A 101 17.69 -7.91 7.60
CA GLY A 101 16.50 -8.46 8.24
C GLY A 101 16.15 -7.61 9.46
N HIS A 102 14.85 -7.38 9.68
CA HIS A 102 14.27 -6.55 10.74
C HIS A 102 14.17 -5.03 10.48
N VAL A 103 13.33 -4.65 9.51
CA VAL A 103 12.35 -3.58 9.76
C VAL A 103 10.99 -4.09 9.29
N LEU A 104 10.12 -4.39 10.25
CA LEU A 104 8.73 -4.77 10.05
C LEU A 104 7.94 -3.60 9.46
N GLU A 105 8.08 -3.35 8.17
CA GLU A 105 6.99 -2.73 7.42
C GLU A 105 5.93 -3.84 7.30
N THR A 106 5.07 -3.96 8.32
CA THR A 106 3.93 -4.87 8.33
C THR A 106 3.02 -4.48 7.17
N ARG A 107 3.28 -5.02 5.98
CA ARG A 107 2.31 -5.03 4.89
C ARG A 107 1.11 -5.81 5.40
N ILE A 108 0.14 -5.08 5.95
CA ILE A 108 -1.13 -5.65 6.36
C ILE A 108 -1.74 -6.25 5.09
N THR A 109 -1.80 -7.58 5.04
CA THR A 109 -2.44 -8.28 3.93
C THR A 109 -3.90 -7.86 3.83
N THR A 110 -4.53 -7.96 2.66
CA THR A 110 -5.95 -7.60 2.51
C THR A 110 -6.83 -8.34 3.52
N ASP A 111 -6.52 -9.61 3.78
CA ASP A 111 -7.18 -10.44 4.78
C ASP A 111 -6.99 -9.90 6.21
N GLN A 112 -5.76 -9.53 6.60
CA GLN A 112 -5.51 -8.89 7.90
C GLN A 112 -6.18 -7.51 8.01
N ALA A 113 -6.28 -6.77 6.92
CA ALA A 113 -6.96 -5.47 6.89
C ALA A 113 -8.47 -5.63 7.14
N GLU A 114 -9.09 -6.69 6.60
CA GLU A 114 -10.48 -7.06 6.90
C GLU A 114 -10.66 -7.33 8.41
N ALA A 115 -9.76 -8.11 9.03
CA ALA A 115 -9.80 -8.39 10.46
C ALA A 115 -9.65 -7.12 11.31
N VAL A 116 -8.68 -6.26 10.97
CA VAL A 116 -8.42 -4.99 11.67
C VAL A 116 -9.61 -4.04 11.52
N ALA A 117 -10.18 -3.90 10.32
CA ALA A 117 -11.35 -3.06 10.10
C ALA A 117 -12.54 -3.52 10.95
N PHE A 118 -12.78 -4.83 11.02
CA PHE A 118 -13.85 -5.40 11.83
C PHE A 118 -13.62 -5.20 13.33
N SER A 119 -12.42 -5.52 13.84
CA SER A 119 -12.10 -5.36 15.27
C SER A 119 -12.13 -3.88 15.70
N THR A 120 -11.74 -2.96 14.81
CA THR A 120 -11.82 -1.51 15.02
C THR A 120 -13.28 -1.02 15.03
N LEU A 121 -14.14 -1.58 14.18
CA LEU A 121 -15.58 -1.29 14.20
C LEU A 121 -16.19 -1.65 15.56
N LEU A 122 -15.85 -2.83 16.10
CA LEU A 122 -16.28 -3.26 17.43
C LEU A 122 -15.73 -2.37 18.53
N ALA A 123 -14.45 -1.96 18.45
CA ALA A 123 -13.87 -1.00 19.38
C ALA A 123 -14.66 0.32 19.42
N ARG A 124 -14.96 0.90 18.25
CA ARG A 124 -15.72 2.15 18.13
C ARG A 124 -17.13 1.99 18.71
N ARG A 125 -17.82 0.90 18.38
CA ARG A 125 -19.14 0.58 18.95
C ARG A 125 -19.07 0.51 20.48
N LEU A 126 -18.05 -0.14 21.03
CA LEU A 126 -17.86 -0.31 22.47
C LEU A 126 -17.63 1.02 23.20
N ILE A 127 -16.81 1.90 22.61
CA ILE A 127 -16.58 3.27 23.10
C ILE A 127 -17.91 4.04 23.12
N LEU A 128 -18.65 4.00 22.00
CA LEU A 128 -19.95 4.67 21.91
C LEU A 128 -20.96 4.09 22.90
N PHE A 129 -20.97 2.79 23.16
CA PHE A 129 -21.88 2.20 24.15
C PHE A 129 -21.51 2.61 25.58
N SER A 130 -20.24 2.90 25.83
CA SER A 130 -19.71 3.32 27.13
C SER A 130 -19.55 4.84 27.26
N TRP A 131 -20.08 5.64 26.32
CA TRP A 131 -19.81 7.08 26.22
C TRP A 131 -20.20 7.90 27.44
N LYS A 132 -21.18 7.43 28.22
CA LYS A 132 -21.63 8.09 29.48
C LYS A 132 -20.82 7.66 30.70
N LYS A 133 -19.97 6.62 30.59
CA LYS A 133 -19.15 6.15 31.70
C LYS A 133 -17.91 7.02 31.82
N ALA A 134 -17.51 7.33 33.05
CA ALA A 134 -16.32 8.16 33.32
C ALA A 134 -15.01 7.48 32.89
N ALA A 135 -14.97 6.14 32.87
CA ALA A 135 -13.80 5.37 32.48
C ALA A 135 -13.97 4.76 31.08
N PRO A 136 -12.93 4.82 30.22
CA PRO A 136 -12.95 4.16 28.93
C PRO A 136 -12.99 2.63 29.09
N PRO A 137 -13.54 1.90 28.12
CA PRO A 137 -13.54 0.45 28.16
C PRO A 137 -12.12 -0.12 28.18
N SER A 138 -11.92 -1.13 29.03
CA SER A 138 -10.63 -1.84 29.11
C SER A 138 -10.34 -2.64 27.83
N HIS A 139 -9.05 -2.79 27.50
CA HIS A 139 -8.58 -3.64 26.41
C HIS A 139 -9.13 -5.07 26.51
N LYS A 140 -9.12 -5.66 27.71
CA LYS A 140 -9.70 -6.99 27.96
C LYS A 140 -11.16 -7.06 27.52
N ARG A 141 -11.94 -6.02 27.85
CA ARG A 141 -13.35 -5.93 27.47
C ARG A 141 -13.54 -5.82 25.97
N TRP A 142 -12.66 -5.08 25.28
CA TRP A 142 -12.66 -5.03 23.82
C TRP A 142 -12.37 -6.40 23.20
N VAL A 143 -11.35 -7.12 23.68
CA VAL A 143 -11.00 -8.45 23.19
C VAL A 143 -12.13 -9.46 23.40
N GLU A 144 -12.77 -9.46 24.57
CA GLU A 144 -13.98 -10.26 24.84
C GLU A 144 -15.10 -9.99 23.83
N GLU A 145 -15.28 -8.73 23.46
CA GLU A 145 -16.30 -8.32 22.49
C GLU A 145 -15.91 -8.72 21.06
N VAL A 146 -14.64 -8.71 20.70
CA VAL A 146 -14.19 -9.30 19.42
C VAL A 146 -14.50 -10.80 19.40
N MET A 147 -14.12 -11.53 20.45
CA MET A 147 -14.33 -12.97 20.57
C MET A 147 -15.82 -13.39 20.51
N SER A 148 -16.72 -12.61 21.12
CA SER A 148 -18.15 -12.90 21.07
C SER A 148 -18.73 -12.78 19.65
N HIS A 149 -18.21 -11.86 18.84
CA HIS A 149 -18.67 -11.62 17.47
C HIS A 149 -17.99 -12.53 16.43
N LEU A 150 -16.87 -13.20 16.76
CA LEU A 150 -16.21 -14.14 15.86
C LEU A 150 -17.11 -15.32 15.47
N LYS A 151 -18.03 -15.75 16.33
CA LYS A 151 -19.02 -16.79 16.01
C LYS A 151 -19.93 -16.36 14.85
N LEU A 152 -20.32 -15.10 14.81
CA LEU A 152 -21.15 -14.55 13.74
C LEU A 152 -20.37 -14.41 12.44
N GLU A 153 -19.09 -14.01 12.51
CA GLU A 153 -18.20 -14.01 11.35
C GLU A 153 -17.97 -15.42 10.81
N GLN A 154 -17.80 -16.41 11.69
CA GLN A 154 -17.68 -17.81 11.28
C GLN A 154 -18.94 -18.27 10.52
N LEU A 155 -20.14 -17.97 11.03
CA LEU A 155 -21.43 -18.28 10.37
C LEU A 155 -21.59 -17.55 9.01
N LYS A 156 -21.15 -16.30 8.91
CA LYS A 156 -21.13 -15.56 7.65
C LYS A 156 -20.21 -16.21 6.63
N HIS A 157 -19.03 -16.68 7.06
CA HIS A 157 -18.06 -17.33 6.20
C HIS A 157 -18.47 -18.76 5.79
N THR A 158 -19.16 -19.51 6.64
CA THR A 158 -19.74 -20.82 6.27
C THR A 158 -20.85 -20.64 5.25
N THR A 159 -21.74 -19.67 5.45
CA THR A 159 -22.86 -19.38 4.53
C THR A 159 -22.37 -18.89 3.16
N ARG A 160 -21.25 -18.15 3.11
CA ARG A 160 -20.60 -17.70 1.87
C ARG A 160 -19.63 -18.73 1.25
N GLY A 161 -19.56 -19.93 1.81
CA GLY A 161 -18.85 -21.07 1.22
C GLY A 161 -17.34 -21.09 1.41
N SER A 162 -16.78 -20.33 2.36
CA SER A 162 -15.32 -20.39 2.62
C SER A 162 -14.98 -20.24 4.10
N ILE A 163 -15.05 -21.36 4.82
CA ILE A 163 -14.49 -21.49 6.17
C ILE A 163 -12.96 -21.44 6.17
N ALA A 164 -12.32 -21.87 5.08
CA ALA A 164 -10.87 -21.76 4.92
C ALA A 164 -10.40 -20.29 4.95
N LYS A 165 -11.16 -19.37 4.33
CA LYS A 165 -10.87 -17.93 4.39
C LYS A 165 -11.02 -17.39 5.81
N TYR A 166 -12.01 -17.85 6.58
CA TYR A 166 -12.18 -17.43 7.98
C TYR A 166 -10.91 -17.71 8.80
N TYR A 167 -10.40 -18.95 8.74
CA TYR A 167 -9.18 -19.29 9.46
C TYR A 167 -7.99 -18.51 8.90
N LYS A 168 -7.84 -18.36 7.58
CA LYS A 168 -6.75 -17.54 7.03
C LYS A 168 -6.72 -16.10 7.58
N VAL A 169 -7.88 -15.48 7.75
CA VAL A 169 -8.03 -14.10 8.25
C VAL A 169 -7.83 -14.02 9.76
N TRP A 170 -8.47 -14.91 10.52
CA TRP A 170 -8.56 -14.80 11.98
C TRP A 170 -7.55 -15.65 12.76
N GLN A 171 -6.86 -16.61 12.13
CA GLN A 171 -5.84 -17.45 12.77
C GLN A 171 -4.76 -16.66 13.51
N PRO A 172 -4.17 -15.59 12.93
CA PRO A 172 -3.17 -14.80 13.67
C PRO A 172 -3.72 -14.23 14.99
N PHE A 173 -4.98 -13.77 14.99
CA PHE A 173 -5.64 -13.24 16.18
C PHE A 173 -5.98 -14.34 17.21
N LEU A 174 -6.46 -15.50 16.74
CA LEU A 174 -6.75 -16.64 17.61
C LEU A 174 -5.47 -17.16 18.28
N SER A 175 -4.38 -17.29 17.53
CA SER A 175 -3.09 -17.73 18.07
C SER A 175 -2.54 -16.73 19.11
N TYR A 176 -2.69 -15.42 18.87
CA TYR A 176 -2.36 -14.39 19.85
C TYR A 176 -3.19 -14.52 21.12
N PHE A 177 -4.51 -14.67 21.00
CA PHE A 177 -5.40 -14.79 22.16
C PHE A 177 -5.11 -16.06 22.97
N GLU A 178 -4.90 -17.19 22.30
CA GLU A 178 -4.54 -18.44 22.97
C GLU A 178 -3.22 -18.30 23.73
N ASN A 179 -2.20 -17.65 23.15
CA ASN A 179 -0.93 -17.42 23.82
C ASN A 179 -1.04 -16.45 25.01
N GLU A 180 -1.79 -15.35 24.87
CA GLU A 180 -1.89 -14.32 25.91
C GLU A 180 -2.77 -14.76 27.10
N PHE A 181 -3.86 -15.48 26.84
CA PHE A 181 -4.83 -15.86 27.86
C PHE A 181 -4.64 -17.29 28.42
N SER A 182 -3.81 -18.13 27.79
CA SER A 182 -3.36 -19.40 28.42
C SER A 182 -2.44 -19.16 29.61
N ASN A 183 -1.69 -18.05 29.61
CA ASN A 183 -0.83 -17.63 30.72
C ASN A 183 -1.61 -17.10 31.95
N ILE A 184 -2.94 -16.95 31.85
CA ILE A 184 -3.78 -16.45 32.94
C ILE A 184 -4.48 -17.60 33.69
N LYS A 185 -4.33 -18.85 33.23
CA LYS A 185 -4.70 -20.04 34.01
C LYS A 185 -3.49 -20.56 34.77
N ILE A 186 -3.21 -19.97 35.93
CA ILE A 186 -2.70 -20.56 37.20
C ILE A 186 -2.40 -19.36 38.11
N THR A 187 -3.41 -18.93 38.87
CA THR A 187 -3.32 -18.50 40.29
C THR A 187 -4.69 -18.73 40.92
#